data_AF-A0A9P1N658-F1
#
_entry.id   AF-A0A9P1N658-F1
#
_cell.length_a   1.000
_cell.length_b   1.000
_cell.length_c   1.000
_cell.angle_alpha   90.00
_cell.angle_beta   90.00
_cell.angle_gamma   90.00
#
_symmetry.space_group_name_H-M   'P 1'
#
loop_
_entity.id
_entity.type
_entity.pdbx_description
1 polymer ?
#
loop_
_entity_poly.entity_id
_entity_poly.type
_entity_poly.pdbx_seq_one_letter_code
_entity_poly.pdbx_strand_id
1 'polypeptide(L)' 'MIQIDLYSGPPWGFRISQDQELRPIIGQIIPGGRGDIAGLKIGDLIRKIGIISVATCQQAHSLMHATRDKLTLVIES' A
#
# COMPACT_ATOMS: atom_id res chain seq x y z
N MET A 1 -4.49 12.92 -3.64
CA MET A 1 -3.52 12.21 -2.79
C MET A 1 -4.15 11.98 -1.43
N ILE A 2 -4.25 10.73 -1.01
CA ILE A 2 -4.88 10.31 0.25
C ILE A 2 -3.82 9.62 1.09
N GLN A 3 -3.73 9.98 2.38
CA GLN A 3 -2.89 9.26 3.33
C GLN A 3 -3.74 8.24 4.09
N ILE A 4 -3.28 6.98 4.11
CA ILE A 4 -3.90 5.88 4.83
C ILE A 4 -2.92 5.34 5.85
N ASP A 5 -3.35 5.30 7.12
CA ASP A 5 -2.58 4.75 8.22
C ASP A 5 -3.19 3.43 8.69
N LEU A 6 -2.44 2.35 8.54
CA LEU A 6 -2.82 1.02 9.01
C LEU A 6 -2.03 0.67 10.27
N TYR A 7 -2.72 0.11 11.25
CA TYR A 7 -2.17 -0.22 12.56
C TYR A 7 -2.24 -1.73 12.86
N SER A 8 -1.48 -2.13 13.88
CA SER A 8 -1.46 -3.50 14.46
C SER A 8 -0.76 -4.55 13.58
N GLY A 9 0.16 -4.11 12.73
CA GLY A 9 1.10 -4.98 12.01
C GLY A 9 0.56 -5.89 10.91
N PRO A 10 1.44 -6.57 10.16
CA PRO A 10 1.05 -7.47 9.08
C PRO A 10 0.26 -8.69 9.60
N PRO A 11 -0.67 -9.27 8.80
CA PRO A 11 -0.98 -8.92 7.41
C PRO A 11 -1.87 -7.68 7.28
N TRP A 12 -1.56 -6.83 6.30
CA TRP A 12 -2.24 -5.55 6.03
C TRP A 12 -3.56 -5.68 5.26
N GLY A 13 -3.91 -6.88 4.79
CA GLY A 13 -5.18 -7.13 4.12
C GLY A 13 -5.24 -6.66 2.65
N PHE A 14 -4.09 -6.42 2.01
CA PHE A 14 -4.00 -6.11 0.58
C PHE A 14 -2.66 -6.60 0.01
N ARG A 15 -2.55 -6.63 -1.32
CA ARG A 15 -1.30 -6.95 -2.05
C ARG A 15 -0.99 -5.84 -3.04
N ILE A 16 0.30 -5.52 -3.17
CA ILE A 16 0.79 -4.59 -4.19
C ILE A 16 1.03 -5.37 -5.48
N SER A 17 0.60 -4.78 -6.59
CA SER A 17 0.91 -5.18 -7.96
C SER A 17 1.56 -4.00 -8.70
N GLN A 18 1.83 -4.18 -9.98
CA GLN A 18 2.33 -3.12 -10.86
C GLN A 18 1.32 -2.81 -11.96
N ASP A 19 1.26 -1.54 -12.37
CA ASP A 19 0.51 -1.12 -13.54
C ASP A 19 1.32 -1.31 -14.85
N GLN A 20 0.79 -0.80 -15.97
CA GLN A 20 1.44 -0.87 -17.28
C GLN A 20 2.76 -0.07 -17.34
N GLU A 21 2.96 0.90 -16.44
CA GLU A 21 4.16 1.72 -16.33
C GLU A 21 5.10 1.23 -15.22
N LEU A 22 4.90 0.00 -14.72
CA LEU A 22 5.67 -0.63 -13.63
C LEU A 22 5.57 0.10 -12.28
N ARG A 23 4.57 0.97 -12.11
CA ARG A 23 4.35 1.73 -10.88
C ARG A 23 3.60 0.88 -9.86
N PRO A 24 3.90 1.01 -8.55
CA PRO A 24 3.28 0.21 -7.51
C PRO A 24 1.81 0.61 -7.30
N ILE A 25 0.88 -0.30 -7.57
CA ILE A 25 -0.55 -0.11 -7.34
C ILE A 25 -1.10 -1.14 -6.35
N ILE A 26 -2.23 -0.85 -5.72
CA ILE A 26 -2.99 -1.87 -4.99
C ILE A 26 -3.60 -2.84 -6.00
N GLY A 27 -3.13 -4.08 -6.03
CA GLY A 27 -3.58 -5.10 -6.98
C GLY A 27 -4.69 -5.99 -6.46
N GLN A 28 -4.74 -6.20 -5.14
CA GLN A 28 -5.74 -7.04 -4.50
C GLN A 28 -6.04 -6.51 -3.10
N ILE A 29 -7.30 -6.60 -2.70
CA ILE A 29 -7.77 -6.27 -1.36
C ILE A 29 -8.51 -7.48 -0.80
N ILE A 30 -8.27 -7.79 0.47
CA ILE A 30 -9.02 -8.80 1.21
C ILE A 30 -10.26 -8.11 1.79
N PRO A 31 -11.49 -8.50 1.42
CA PRO A 31 -12.71 -7.92 1.98
C PRO A 31 -12.76 -8.07 3.51
N GLY A 32 -13.12 -6.99 4.21
CA GLY A 32 -13.07 -6.92 5.67
C GLY A 32 -11.64 -6.89 6.26
N GLY A 33 -10.62 -6.89 5.41
CA GLY A 33 -9.23 -6.71 5.79
C GLY A 33 -8.91 -5.25 6.11
N ARG A 34 -7.75 -5.01 6.72
CA ARG A 34 -7.35 -3.65 7.14
C ARG A 34 -7.27 -2.65 5.98
N GLY A 35 -6.75 -3.08 4.83
CA GLY A 35 -6.73 -2.25 3.63
C GLY A 35 -8.13 -1.86 3.16
N ASP A 36 -9.09 -2.79 3.20
CA ASP A 36 -10.49 -2.55 2.84
C ASP A 36 -11.17 -1.57 3.81
N ILE A 37 -11.03 -1.83 5.12
CA ILE A 37 -11.57 -0.97 6.19
C ILE A 37 -11.00 0.44 6.12
N ALA A 38 -9.73 0.57 5.73
CA ALA A 38 -9.08 1.87 5.56
C ALA A 38 -9.44 2.58 4.24
N GLY A 39 -10.23 1.93 3.38
CA GLY A 39 -10.73 2.50 2.14
C GLY A 39 -9.76 2.44 0.97
N LEU A 40 -8.74 1.56 1.01
CA LEU A 40 -7.95 1.26 -0.18
C LEU A 40 -8.85 0.70 -1.27
N LYS A 41 -8.50 0.95 -2.52
CA LYS A 41 -9.17 0.41 -3.71
C LYS A 41 -8.16 -0.23 -4.64
N ILE A 42 -8.60 -1.25 -5.36
CA ILE A 42 -7.80 -1.86 -6.42
C ILE A 42 -7.56 -0.79 -7.50
N GLY A 43 -6.31 -0.62 -7.89
CA GLY A 43 -5.86 0.39 -8.84
C GLY A 43 -5.23 1.63 -8.19
N ASP A 44 -5.40 1.83 -6.87
CA ASP A 44 -4.79 2.98 -6.18
C ASP A 44 -3.26 2.96 -6.33
N LEU A 45 -2.70 4.08 -6.81
CA LEU A 45 -1.28 4.22 -7.08
C LEU A 45 -0.55 4.66 -5.81
N ILE A 46 0.41 3.85 -5.38
CA ILE A 46 1.22 4.11 -4.18
C ILE A 46 2.34 5.09 -4.56
N ARG A 47 2.31 6.27 -3.95
CA ARG A 47 3.35 7.30 -4.13
C ARG A 47 4.37 7.28 -3.00
N LYS A 48 3.94 6.95 -1.77
CA LYS A 48 4.82 6.86 -0.60
C LYS A 48 4.43 5.74 0.35
N ILE A 49 5.43 5.21 1.05
CA ILE A 49 5.26 4.34 2.21
C ILE A 49 6.03 4.97 3.37
N GLY A 50 5.31 5.31 4.45
CA GLY A 50 5.85 6.14 5.53
C GLY A 50 6.24 7.50 4.99
N ILE A 51 7.52 7.83 5.15
CA ILE A 51 8.13 9.08 4.66
C ILE A 51 8.85 8.90 3.31
N ILE A 52 8.93 7.67 2.79
CA ILE A 52 9.75 7.33 1.63
C ILE A 52 8.88 7.28 0.38
N SER A 53 9.27 8.06 -0.64
CA SER A 53 8.63 7.98 -1.96
C SER A 53 9.02 6.70 -2.67
N VAL A 54 8.04 6.02 -3.27
CA VAL A 54 8.23 4.77 -4.01
C VAL A 54 7.88 4.99 -5.48
N ALA A 55 8.74 4.47 -6.36
CA ALA A 55 8.49 4.51 -7.81
C ALA A 55 8.26 3.10 -8.38
N THR A 56 8.73 2.05 -7.70
CA THR A 56 8.68 0.67 -8.19
C THR A 56 8.00 -0.27 -7.20
N CYS A 57 7.38 -1.34 -7.72
CA CYS A 57 6.77 -2.39 -6.93
C CYS A 57 7.77 -3.06 -5.97
N GLN A 58 9.02 -3.26 -6.42
CA GLN A 58 10.09 -3.84 -5.60
C GLN A 58 10.38 -2.99 -4.35
N GLN A 59 10.56 -1.68 -4.51
CA GLN A 59 10.78 -0.76 -3.38
C GLN A 59 9.59 -0.79 -2.42
N ALA A 60 8.38 -0.77 -2.97
CA ALA A 60 7.17 -0.78 -2.18
C ALA A 60 7.04 -2.06 -1.32
N HIS A 61 7.33 -3.22 -1.91
CA HIS A 61 7.36 -4.50 -1.21
C HIS A 61 8.42 -4.53 -0.09
N SER A 62 9.64 -4.06 -0.37
CA SER A 62 10.70 -4.01 0.65
C SER A 62 10.31 -3.15 1.85
N LEU A 63 9.71 -1.98 1.62
CA LEU A 63 9.28 -1.07 2.69
C LEU A 63 8.09 -1.63 3.49
N MET A 64 7.12 -2.25 2.82
CA MET A 64 6.02 -2.94 3.51
C MET A 64 6.52 -4.05 4.44
N HIS A 65 7.53 -4.80 4.02
CA HIS A 65 8.11 -5.89 4.81
C HIS A 65 8.94 -5.38 5.99
N ALA A 66 9.61 -4.24 5.82
CA ALA A 66 10.34 -3.57 6.91
C ALA A 66 9.42 -3.00 7.99
N THR A 67 8.14 -2.81 7.67
CA THR A 67 7.16 -2.17 8.56
C THR A 67 6.42 -3.19 9.41
N ARG A 68 6.50 -3.07 10.74
CA ARG A 68 5.91 -4.04 11.68
C ARG A 68 4.70 -3.56 12.46
N ASP A 69 4.62 -2.29 12.82
CA ASP A 69 3.59 -1.82 13.77
C ASP A 69 2.57 -0.89 13.12
N LYS A 70 3.05 0.03 12.26
CA LYS A 70 2.24 1.01 11.54
C LYS A 70 2.69 1.16 10.10
N LEU A 71 1.79 0.94 9.15
CA LEU A 71 2.03 1.21 7.73
C LEU A 71 1.26 2.47 7.31
N THR A 72 2.01 3.52 6.99
CA THR A 72 1.46 4.72 6.34
C THR A 72 1.63 4.60 4.84
N LEU A 73 0.56 4.82 4.08
CA LEU A 73 0.56 4.85 2.63
C LEU A 73 0.10 6.22 2.16
N VAL A 74 0.76 6.78 1.15
CA VAL A 74 0.22 7.92 0.40
C VAL A 74 -0.12 7.42 -0.98
N ILE A 75 -1.40 7.44 -1.31
CA ILE A 75 -1.94 6.92 -2.55
C ILE A 75 -2.57 8.03 -3.41
N GLU A 76 -2.67 7.74 -4.69
CA GLU A 76 -3.44 8.48 -5.69
C GLU A 76 -4.54 7.55 -6.19
N SER A 77 -5.80 7.96 -5.96
CA SER A 77 -7.02 7.23 -6.30
C SER A 77 -7.68 7.91 -7.50
#